data_AF-A0A6G7Y8K6-F1
#
_entry.id   AF-A0A6G7Y8K6-F1
#
_cell.length_a   1.000
_cell.length_b   1.000
_cell.length_c   1.000
_cell.angle_alpha   90.00
_cell.angle_beta   90.00
_cell.angle_gamma   90.00
#
_symmetry.space_group_name_H-M   'P 1'
#
loop_
_entity.id
_entity.type
_entity.pdbx_description
1 polymer ?
#
loop_
_entity_poly.entity_id
_entity_poly.type
_entity_poly.pdbx_seq_one_letter_code
_entity_poly.pdbx_strand_id
1 'polypeptide(L)'
;MNGGNEFVAVMADCERALGHADKALKLIKEGLAEQPDFAQRVELRLVEAGARFDLGQQAEALRLLKHEIEASAGRGSRAARASLRYGYADMLERTGDADGAERWFAAAAALDEEGATDAVDRIAALQGLILHVDEDALYDPSDDEAQPADSADEDGSDDEGEFDDEDDSDEDDSDDEGEFDDEDDSDEDDFDEDDSDDEDDPEGPDSDDDDPEESEPA
;
A
#
# COMPACT_ATOMS: atom_id res chain seq x y z
N MET A 1 -20.65 -18.42 -10.25
CA MET A 1 -20.23 -17.02 -10.05
C MET A 1 -21.39 -16.31 -9.38
N ASN A 2 -21.50 -16.44 -8.06
CA ASN A 2 -22.36 -15.54 -7.29
C ASN A 2 -21.59 -14.23 -7.19
N GLY A 3 -22.21 -13.09 -7.44
CA GLY A 3 -21.62 -11.78 -7.12
C GLY A 3 -21.59 -11.64 -5.61
N GLY A 4 -20.63 -12.30 -4.97
CA GLY A 4 -20.50 -12.36 -3.53
C GLY A 4 -19.98 -11.05 -2.96
N ASN A 5 -19.90 -11.01 -1.64
CA ASN A 5 -19.49 -9.86 -0.84
C ASN A 5 -18.08 -9.34 -1.21
N GLU A 6 -17.30 -10.17 -1.92
CA GLU A 6 -16.01 -9.85 -2.54
C GLU A 6 -16.04 -8.63 -3.48
N PHE A 7 -17.19 -8.26 -4.05
CA PHE A 7 -17.30 -7.11 -4.97
C PHE A 7 -17.87 -5.84 -4.32
N VAL A 8 -18.22 -5.85 -3.03
CA VAL A 8 -18.87 -4.71 -2.37
C VAL A 8 -17.98 -3.47 -2.39
N ALA A 9 -16.67 -3.62 -2.16
CA ALA A 9 -15.72 -2.52 -2.24
C ALA A 9 -15.71 -1.87 -3.64
N VAL A 10 -15.66 -2.69 -4.69
CA VAL A 10 -15.67 -2.22 -6.09
C VAL A 10 -16.98 -1.52 -6.44
N MET A 11 -18.12 -2.07 -6.01
CA MET A 11 -19.43 -1.42 -6.21
C MET A 11 -19.51 -0.07 -5.48
N ALA A 12 -19.02 0.01 -4.25
CA ALA A 12 -18.97 1.25 -3.49
C ALA A 12 -18.05 2.27 -4.17
N ASP A 13 -16.91 1.84 -4.70
CA ASP A 13 -15.99 2.73 -5.41
C ASP A 13 -16.58 3.26 -6.72
N CYS A 14 -17.36 2.45 -7.44
CA CYS A 14 -18.10 2.90 -8.61
C CYS A 14 -19.14 3.98 -8.24
N GLU A 15 -19.89 3.81 -7.15
CA GLU A 15 -20.83 4.84 -6.68
C GLU A 15 -20.09 6.12 -6.26
N ARG A 16 -18.92 6.00 -5.61
CA ARG A 16 -18.05 7.13 -5.26
C ARG A 16 -17.59 7.88 -6.51
N ALA A 17 -17.07 7.17 -7.52
CA ALA A 17 -16.60 7.75 -8.78
C ALA A 17 -17.71 8.45 -9.57
N LEU A 18 -18.97 8.03 -9.40
CA LEU A 18 -20.16 8.69 -9.95
C LEU A 18 -20.60 9.93 -9.13
N GLY A 19 -19.87 10.28 -8.07
CA GLY A 19 -20.19 11.41 -7.18
C GLY A 19 -21.21 11.09 -6.10
N HIS A 20 -21.58 9.82 -5.91
CA HIS A 20 -22.53 9.39 -4.88
C HIS A 20 -21.83 8.86 -3.62
N ALA A 21 -20.96 9.66 -3.02
CA ALA A 21 -20.21 9.27 -1.81
C ALA A 21 -21.12 8.74 -0.67
N ASP A 22 -22.31 9.33 -0.46
CA ASP A 22 -23.27 8.85 0.54
C ASP A 22 -23.80 7.43 0.26
N LYS A 23 -23.92 7.04 -1.02
CA LYS A 23 -24.33 5.68 -1.39
C LYS A 23 -23.19 4.70 -1.21
N ALA A 24 -21.96 5.10 -1.57
CA ALA A 24 -20.76 4.31 -1.31
C ALA A 24 -20.65 3.96 0.19
N LEU A 25 -20.83 4.94 1.08
CA LEU A 25 -20.80 4.71 2.54
C LEU A 25 -21.88 3.74 3.04
N LYS A 26 -23.06 3.70 2.40
CA LYS A 26 -24.11 2.72 2.75
C LYS A 26 -23.71 1.30 2.35
N LEU A 27 -23.22 1.12 1.12
CA LEU A 27 -22.74 -0.18 0.64
C LEU A 27 -21.57 -0.69 1.49
N ILE A 28 -20.64 0.18 1.85
CA ILE A 28 -19.50 -0.15 2.73
C ILE A 28 -19.99 -0.62 4.10
N LYS A 29 -20.97 0.08 4.68
CA LYS A 29 -21.54 -0.30 5.97
C LYS A 29 -22.18 -1.69 5.92
N GLU A 30 -22.87 -2.01 4.84
CA GLU A 30 -23.45 -3.34 4.60
C GLU A 30 -22.35 -4.41 4.48
N GLY A 31 -21.33 -4.17 3.65
CA GLY A 31 -20.21 -5.11 3.48
C GLY A 31 -19.41 -5.35 4.75
N LEU A 32 -19.19 -4.32 5.58
CA LEU A 32 -18.50 -4.46 6.87
C LEU A 32 -19.33 -5.25 7.90
N ALA A 33 -20.66 -5.17 7.84
CA ALA A 33 -21.55 -5.89 8.76
C ALA A 33 -21.50 -7.41 8.56
N GLU A 34 -21.04 -7.86 7.38
CA GLU A 34 -20.87 -9.27 7.04
C GLU A 34 -19.56 -9.87 7.59
N GLN A 35 -18.79 -9.08 8.36
CA GLN A 35 -17.54 -9.50 8.99
C GLN A 35 -16.55 -10.09 7.99
N PRO A 36 -16.20 -9.32 6.94
CA PRO A 36 -15.29 -9.79 5.91
C PRO A 36 -13.90 -10.08 6.48
N ASP A 37 -13.13 -10.87 5.73
CA ASP A 37 -11.74 -11.11 6.07
C ASP A 37 -10.92 -9.81 6.08
N PHE A 38 -9.67 -9.89 6.53
CA PHE A 38 -8.83 -8.70 6.66
C PHE A 38 -8.59 -8.00 5.31
N ALA A 39 -8.37 -8.74 4.23
CA ALA A 39 -8.06 -8.14 2.93
C ALA A 39 -9.28 -7.38 2.38
N GLN A 40 -10.45 -8.02 2.40
CA GLN A 40 -11.71 -7.40 2.00
C GLN A 40 -12.08 -6.20 2.88
N ARG A 41 -11.82 -6.30 4.20
CA ARG A 41 -12.03 -5.17 5.11
C ARG A 41 -11.12 -3.99 4.78
N VAL A 42 -9.85 -4.23 4.45
CA VAL A 42 -8.92 -3.18 4.02
C VAL A 42 -9.46 -2.47 2.78
N GLU A 43 -9.90 -3.20 1.76
CA GLU A 43 -10.47 -2.61 0.55
C GLU A 43 -11.68 -1.73 0.87
N LEU A 44 -12.63 -2.23 1.66
CA LEU A 44 -13.80 -1.47 2.09
C LEU A 44 -13.41 -0.19 2.84
N ARG A 45 -12.40 -0.25 3.73
CA ARG A 45 -11.92 0.89 4.50
C ARG A 45 -11.20 1.94 3.65
N LEU A 46 -10.43 1.50 2.65
CA LEU A 46 -9.79 2.41 1.70
C LEU A 46 -10.83 3.19 0.89
N VAL A 47 -11.87 2.51 0.40
CA VAL A 47 -12.99 3.17 -0.30
C VAL A 47 -13.78 4.07 0.67
N GLU A 48 -13.96 3.68 1.94
CA GLU A 48 -14.62 4.51 2.96
C GLU A 48 -13.87 5.83 3.20
N ALA A 49 -12.55 5.73 3.38
CA ALA A 49 -11.69 6.89 3.54
C ALA A 49 -11.77 7.81 2.31
N GLY A 50 -11.75 7.22 1.10
CA GLY A 50 -11.96 7.93 -0.15
C GLY A 50 -13.29 8.69 -0.19
N ALA A 51 -14.40 8.01 0.07
CA ALA A 51 -15.73 8.63 0.06
C ALA A 51 -15.88 9.74 1.11
N ARG A 52 -15.26 9.57 2.29
CA ARG A 52 -15.20 10.62 3.33
C ARG A 52 -14.39 11.83 2.89
N PHE A 53 -13.28 11.60 2.20
CA PHE A 53 -12.47 12.68 1.63
C PHE A 53 -13.27 13.51 0.62
N ASP A 54 -14.05 12.87 -0.24
CA ASP A 54 -14.92 13.53 -1.22
C ASP A 54 -16.02 14.38 -0.56
N LEU A 55 -16.47 13.98 0.64
CA LEU A 55 -17.41 14.75 1.47
C LEU A 55 -16.73 15.87 2.30
N GLY A 56 -15.42 16.09 2.13
CA GLY A 56 -14.64 17.06 2.92
C GLY A 56 -14.34 16.61 4.35
N GLN A 57 -14.57 15.33 4.69
CA GLN A 57 -14.35 14.75 6.01
C GLN A 57 -12.92 14.19 6.14
N GLN A 58 -11.91 14.96 5.74
CA GLN A 58 -10.52 14.48 5.61
C GLN A 58 -9.95 13.96 6.95
N ALA A 59 -10.19 14.68 8.04
CA ALA A 59 -9.73 14.28 9.38
C ALA A 59 -10.31 12.93 9.82
N GLU A 60 -11.57 12.65 9.47
CA GLU A 60 -12.21 11.38 9.79
C GLU A 60 -11.68 10.24 8.92
N ALA A 61 -11.40 10.50 7.64
CA ALA A 61 -10.76 9.53 6.75
C ALA A 61 -9.39 9.09 7.28
N LEU A 62 -8.56 10.04 7.70
CA LEU A 62 -7.25 9.75 8.31
C LEU A 62 -7.39 8.98 9.62
N ARG A 63 -8.31 9.39 10.51
CA ARG A 63 -8.56 8.71 11.79
C ARG A 63 -9.00 7.26 11.57
N LEU A 64 -9.86 7.03 10.58
CA LEU A 64 -10.36 5.71 10.23
C LEU A 64 -9.25 4.77 9.76
N LEU A 65 -8.42 5.20 8.80
CA LEU A 65 -7.32 4.36 8.31
C LEU A 65 -6.27 4.12 9.39
N LYS A 66 -5.91 5.14 10.16
CA LYS A 66 -4.97 4.99 11.29
C LYS A 66 -5.48 3.98 12.31
N HIS A 67 -6.75 4.06 12.68
CA HIS A 67 -7.37 3.08 13.57
C HIS A 67 -7.33 1.66 12.98
N GLU A 68 -7.62 1.47 11.69
CA GLU A 68 -7.54 0.15 11.07
C GLU A 68 -6.09 -0.39 11.05
N ILE A 69 -5.08 0.47 10.85
CA ILE A 69 -3.67 0.10 10.94
C ILE A 69 -3.33 -0.40 12.35
N GLU A 70 -3.70 0.36 13.38
CA GLU A 70 -3.45 0.01 14.78
C GLU A 70 -4.21 -1.26 15.19
N ALA A 71 -5.48 -1.37 14.79
CA ALA A 71 -6.34 -2.52 15.07
C ALA A 71 -5.92 -3.77 14.30
N SER A 72 -5.16 -3.66 13.21
CA SER A 72 -4.64 -4.83 12.51
C SER A 72 -3.70 -5.64 13.40
N ALA A 73 -2.93 -4.99 14.28
CA ALA A 73 -1.93 -5.63 15.16
C ALA A 73 -1.03 -6.65 14.43
N GLY A 74 -0.69 -6.38 13.17
CA GLY A 74 0.13 -7.28 12.34
C GLY A 74 -0.61 -8.47 11.71
N ARG A 75 -1.92 -8.61 11.95
CA ARG A 75 -2.76 -9.64 11.32
C ARG A 75 -2.99 -9.34 9.82
N GLY A 76 -3.28 -10.39 9.07
CA GLY A 76 -3.53 -10.32 7.63
C GLY A 76 -2.27 -10.43 6.78
N SER A 77 -2.45 -10.55 5.47
CA SER A 77 -1.34 -10.68 4.52
C SER A 77 -0.45 -9.42 4.52
N ARG A 78 0.82 -9.58 4.13
CA ARG A 78 1.74 -8.44 3.97
C ARG A 78 1.19 -7.44 2.94
N ALA A 79 0.69 -7.95 1.80
CA ALA A 79 0.06 -7.15 0.75
C ALA A 79 -1.11 -6.29 1.27
N ALA A 80 -2.07 -6.86 2.01
CA ALA A 80 -3.21 -6.09 2.52
C ALA A 80 -2.76 -4.99 3.50
N ARG A 81 -1.75 -5.28 4.33
CA ARG A 81 -1.16 -4.28 5.24
C ARG A 81 -0.38 -3.20 4.47
N ALA A 82 0.31 -3.56 3.38
CA ALA A 82 0.98 -2.61 2.50
C ALA A 82 -0.04 -1.64 1.88
N SER A 83 -1.12 -2.15 1.29
CA SER A 83 -2.19 -1.33 0.71
C SER A 83 -2.85 -0.39 1.72
N LEU A 84 -3.07 -0.85 2.96
CA LEU A 84 -3.63 -0.03 4.01
C LEU A 84 -2.71 1.15 4.39
N ARG A 85 -1.40 0.89 4.50
CA ARG A 85 -0.40 1.93 4.81
C ARG A 85 -0.20 2.89 3.65
N TYR A 86 -0.18 2.36 2.42
CA TYR A 86 -0.11 3.15 1.21
C TYR A 86 -1.29 4.13 1.12
N GLY A 87 -2.52 3.65 1.32
CA GLY A 87 -3.70 4.51 1.27
C GLY A 87 -3.71 5.58 2.37
N TYR A 88 -3.16 5.26 3.56
CA TYR A 88 -2.97 6.26 4.61
C TYR A 88 -1.91 7.31 4.24
N ALA A 89 -0.79 6.89 3.63
CA ALA A 89 0.25 7.79 3.14
C ALA A 89 -0.26 8.73 2.04
N ASP A 90 -1.01 8.23 1.07
CA ASP A 90 -1.63 9.04 0.01
C ASP A 90 -2.58 10.11 0.59
N MET A 91 -3.34 9.76 1.63
CA MET A 91 -4.21 10.72 2.32
C MET A 91 -3.41 11.79 3.08
N LEU A 92 -2.29 11.42 3.71
CA LEU A 92 -1.40 12.40 4.36
C LEU A 92 -0.82 13.38 3.34
N GLU A 93 -0.34 12.87 2.20
CA GLU A 93 0.19 13.69 1.12
C GLU A 93 -0.87 14.67 0.59
N ARG A 94 -2.07 14.16 0.31
CA ARG A 94 -3.21 14.97 -0.16
C ARG A 94 -3.65 16.06 0.82
N THR A 95 -3.39 15.88 2.11
CA THR A 95 -3.68 16.88 3.17
C THR A 95 -2.49 17.80 3.46
N GLY A 96 -1.37 17.62 2.77
CA GLY A 96 -0.18 18.46 2.87
C GLY A 96 0.83 18.05 3.94
N ASP A 97 0.64 16.89 4.60
CA ASP A 97 1.61 16.33 5.54
C ASP A 97 2.64 15.47 4.80
N ALA A 98 3.56 16.12 4.09
CA ALA A 98 4.60 15.47 3.29
C ALA A 98 5.53 14.57 4.14
N ASP A 99 5.97 15.06 5.31
CA ASP A 99 6.83 14.30 6.21
C ASP A 99 6.11 13.05 6.73
N GLY A 100 4.80 13.17 7.03
CA GLY A 100 3.95 12.04 7.39
C GLY A 100 3.81 11.05 6.25
N ALA A 101 3.51 11.53 5.05
CA ALA A 101 3.37 10.71 3.86
C ALA A 101 4.64 9.90 3.57
N GLU A 102 5.81 10.54 3.59
CA GLU A 102 7.10 9.88 3.34
C GLU A 102 7.33 8.71 4.31
N ARG A 103 7.11 8.94 5.61
CA ARG A 103 7.24 7.88 6.64
C ARG A 103 6.32 6.70 6.38
N TRP A 104 5.08 6.97 5.97
CA TRP A 104 4.08 5.91 5.76
C TRP A 104 4.22 5.20 4.41
N PHE A 105 4.69 5.90 3.37
CA PHE A 105 5.09 5.25 2.13
C PHE A 105 6.28 4.32 2.36
N ALA A 106 7.28 4.72 3.15
CA ALA A 106 8.39 3.83 3.53
C ALA A 106 7.90 2.59 4.29
N ALA A 107 6.94 2.76 5.22
CA ALA A 107 6.32 1.65 5.95
C ALA A 107 5.44 0.73 5.08
N ALA A 108 4.92 1.24 3.96
CA ALA A 108 4.21 0.46 2.95
C ALA A 108 5.20 -0.32 2.07
N ALA A 109 6.22 0.35 1.54
CA ALA A 109 7.29 -0.25 0.73
C ALA A 109 7.98 -1.41 1.46
N ALA A 110 8.22 -1.29 2.76
CA ALA A 110 8.81 -2.36 3.58
C ALA A 110 7.95 -3.63 3.68
N LEU A 111 6.65 -3.57 3.36
CA LEU A 111 5.77 -4.73 3.28
C LEU A 111 5.52 -5.21 1.85
N ASP A 112 5.82 -4.38 0.86
CA ASP A 112 5.48 -4.58 -0.54
C ASP A 112 6.63 -5.25 -1.31
N GLU A 113 6.97 -6.47 -0.90
CA GLU A 113 8.08 -7.25 -1.47
C GLU A 113 7.87 -7.59 -2.96
N GLU A 114 6.62 -7.66 -3.39
CA GLU A 114 6.23 -7.97 -4.78
C GLU A 114 6.13 -6.73 -5.66
N GLY A 115 6.33 -5.52 -5.11
CA GLY A 115 6.24 -4.26 -5.84
C GLY A 115 4.84 -3.99 -6.41
N ALA A 116 3.79 -4.36 -5.66
CA ALA A 116 2.40 -4.14 -6.07
C ALA A 116 1.97 -2.66 -6.00
N THR A 117 2.73 -1.84 -5.29
CA THR A 117 2.53 -0.40 -5.12
C THR A 117 3.72 0.39 -5.66
N ASP A 118 3.48 1.65 -6.00
CA ASP A 118 4.51 2.62 -6.41
C ASP A 118 5.11 3.37 -5.19
N ALA A 119 5.09 2.78 -3.99
CA ALA A 119 5.46 3.47 -2.75
C ALA A 119 6.89 4.07 -2.78
N VAL A 120 7.84 3.35 -3.39
CA VAL A 120 9.24 3.82 -3.55
C VAL A 120 9.31 5.05 -4.45
N ASP A 121 8.56 5.05 -5.56
CA ASP A 121 8.50 6.19 -6.47
C ASP A 121 7.85 7.40 -5.80
N ARG A 122 6.81 7.18 -4.98
CA ARG A 122 6.18 8.26 -4.20
C ARG A 122 7.14 8.89 -3.19
N ILE A 123 8.00 8.09 -2.54
CA ILE A 123 9.07 8.63 -1.66
C ILE A 123 10.04 9.48 -2.47
N ALA A 124 10.52 8.97 -3.61
CA ALA A 124 11.43 9.70 -4.48
C ALA A 124 10.81 11.03 -4.97
N ALA A 125 9.51 11.04 -5.28
CA ALA A 125 8.78 12.24 -5.66
C ALA A 125 8.74 13.27 -4.52
N LEU A 126 8.41 12.85 -3.30
CA LEU A 126 8.37 13.71 -2.10
C LEU A 126 9.76 14.29 -1.77
N GLN A 127 10.82 13.53 -2.01
CA GLN A 127 12.21 13.97 -1.82
C GLN A 127 12.74 14.84 -2.97
N GLY A 128 11.96 15.05 -4.03
CA GLY A 128 12.36 15.82 -5.21
C GLY A 128 13.41 15.13 -6.08
N LEU A 129 13.50 13.79 -6.00
CA LEU A 129 14.42 12.98 -6.80
C LEU A 129 13.86 12.62 -8.18
N ILE A 130 12.56 12.79 -8.40
CA ILE A 130 11.95 12.62 -9.72
C ILE A 130 12.13 13.91 -10.54
N LEU A 131 12.97 13.84 -11.57
CA LEU A 131 13.19 14.89 -12.54
C LEU A 131 12.13 14.81 -13.64
N HIS A 132 11.32 15.85 -13.79
CA HIS A 132 10.50 16.03 -14.98
C HIS A 132 11.40 16.56 -16.10
N VAL A 133 11.69 15.69 -17.06
CA VAL A 133 12.45 16.06 -18.25
C VAL A 133 11.48 16.67 -19.26
N ASP A 134 11.59 17.98 -19.49
CA ASP A 134 10.91 18.64 -20.61
C ASP A 134 11.64 18.23 -21.91
N GLU A 135 11.04 17.34 -22.68
CA GLU A 135 11.60 16.84 -23.96
C GLU A 135 11.81 17.98 -24.96
N ASP A 136 10.92 18.98 -24.96
CA ASP A 136 11.05 20.21 -25.75
C ASP A 136 12.23 21.10 -25.31
N ALA A 137 12.68 21.00 -24.06
CA ALA A 137 13.83 21.73 -23.55
C ALA A 137 15.16 21.00 -23.81
N LEU A 138 15.11 19.71 -24.14
CA LEU A 138 16.27 18.92 -24.56
C LEU A 138 16.55 19.01 -26.06
N TYR A 139 15.56 19.39 -26.87
CA TYR A 139 15.75 19.63 -28.29
C TYR A 139 16.35 21.02 -28.51
N ASP A 140 17.67 21.08 -28.75
CA ASP A 140 18.32 22.29 -29.29
C ASP A 140 18.22 22.26 -30.83
N PRO A 141 17.37 23.11 -31.45
CA PRO A 141 17.24 23.16 -32.91
C PRO A 141 18.50 23.63 -33.63
N SER A 142 19.56 24.03 -32.91
CA SER A 142 20.85 24.37 -33.50
C SER A 142 21.80 23.17 -33.69
N ASP A 143 21.46 21.99 -33.17
CA ASP A 143 22.23 20.75 -33.34
C ASP A 143 21.91 20.00 -34.66
N ASP A 144 20.94 20.50 -35.45
CA ASP A 144 20.52 19.96 -36.76
C ASP A 144 21.30 20.57 -37.95
N GLU A 145 22.49 21.16 -37.72
CA GLU A 145 23.43 21.44 -38.82
C GLU A 145 24.26 20.18 -39.14
N ALA A 146 23.59 19.14 -39.64
CA ALA A 146 24.24 18.06 -40.36
C ALA A 146 24.94 18.67 -41.59
N GLN A 147 26.27 18.79 -41.54
CA GLN A 147 27.05 19.21 -42.70
C GLN A 147 26.80 18.22 -43.85
N PRO A 148 26.52 18.69 -45.08
CA PRO A 148 26.45 17.81 -46.24
C PRO A 148 27.86 17.26 -46.50
N ALA A 149 28.07 15.97 -46.21
CA ALA A 149 29.22 15.24 -46.69
C ALA A 149 29.01 14.95 -48.19
N ASP A 150 29.52 15.84 -49.04
CA ASP A 150 29.69 15.59 -50.47
C ASP A 150 31.18 15.54 -50.81
N SER A 151 31.69 14.31 -50.99
CA SER A 151 32.63 14.01 -52.06
C SER A 151 32.62 12.51 -52.32
N ALA A 152 32.01 12.12 -53.43
CA ALA A 152 32.23 10.83 -54.07
C ALA A 152 33.63 10.80 -54.67
N ASP A 153 34.42 9.78 -54.32
CA ASP A 153 35.40 9.19 -55.24
C ASP A 153 35.49 7.69 -54.96
N GLU A 154 35.45 6.94 -56.06
CA GLU A 154 35.32 5.51 -56.22
C GLU A 154 36.71 4.94 -56.53
N ASP A 155 37.26 4.06 -55.70
CA ASP A 155 38.27 3.07 -56.15
C ASP A 155 38.27 1.84 -55.24
N GLY A 156 38.30 0.67 -55.87
CA GLY A 156 38.11 -0.63 -55.24
C GLY A 156 39.41 -1.30 -54.80
N SER A 157 39.24 -2.22 -53.85
CA SER A 157 40.14 -3.36 -53.65
C SER A 157 39.37 -4.40 -52.84
N ASP A 158 39.15 -5.57 -53.45
CA ASP A 158 38.82 -6.80 -52.76
C ASP A 158 39.85 -7.08 -51.65
N ASP A 159 39.39 -7.48 -50.46
CA ASP A 159 40.14 -8.37 -49.58
C ASP A 159 39.16 -9.17 -48.71
N GLU A 160 39.21 -10.48 -48.90
CA GLU A 160 38.36 -11.47 -48.26
C GLU A 160 39.07 -11.91 -46.98
N GLY A 161 38.71 -11.26 -45.86
CA GLY A 161 39.29 -11.51 -44.53
C GLY A 161 38.30 -12.20 -43.60
N GLU A 162 38.51 -13.48 -43.42
CA GLU A 162 38.01 -14.39 -42.39
C GLU A 162 38.03 -13.75 -40.99
N PHE A 163 36.87 -13.62 -40.33
CA PHE A 163 36.80 -13.32 -38.90
C PHE A 163 36.69 -14.63 -38.15
N ASP A 164 37.86 -15.10 -37.76
CA ASP A 164 38.12 -16.14 -36.77
C ASP A 164 37.70 -15.66 -35.37
N ASP A 165 37.29 -16.64 -34.58
CA ASP A 165 36.81 -16.55 -33.21
C ASP A 165 37.85 -15.99 -32.21
N GLU A 166 37.35 -15.75 -30.99
CA GLU A 166 38.07 -15.77 -29.70
C GLU A 166 38.38 -14.41 -29.00
N ASP A 167 37.67 -14.26 -27.86
CA ASP A 167 38.22 -13.93 -26.52
C ASP A 167 38.35 -12.45 -26.10
N ASP A 168 37.65 -12.05 -25.04
CA ASP A 168 38.16 -12.12 -23.64
C ASP A 168 37.41 -11.11 -22.72
N SER A 169 37.11 -11.59 -21.49
CA SER A 169 36.89 -10.89 -20.19
C SER A 169 35.78 -9.82 -20.06
N ASP A 170 34.95 -9.75 -18.99
CA ASP A 170 35.12 -10.18 -17.61
C ASP A 170 33.78 -10.61 -16.99
N GLU A 171 33.79 -11.76 -16.33
CA GLU A 171 32.79 -12.17 -15.34
C GLU A 171 33.07 -11.40 -14.04
N ASP A 172 32.20 -10.48 -13.65
CA ASP A 172 32.27 -9.82 -12.34
C ASP A 172 31.65 -10.74 -11.29
N ASP A 173 32.55 -11.51 -10.68
CA ASP A 173 32.36 -12.35 -9.52
C ASP A 173 32.31 -11.45 -8.27
N SER A 174 31.10 -11.21 -7.77
CA SER A 174 30.89 -10.60 -6.46
C SER A 174 30.44 -11.68 -5.48
N ASP A 175 31.42 -12.46 -5.02
CA ASP A 175 31.41 -13.16 -3.74
C ASP A 175 31.22 -12.14 -2.61
N ASP A 176 30.00 -11.95 -2.13
CA ASP A 176 29.72 -11.32 -0.82
C ASP A 176 29.31 -12.41 0.17
N GLU A 177 30.34 -13.09 0.67
CA GLU A 177 30.28 -14.09 1.73
C GLU A 177 30.15 -13.34 3.06
N GLY A 178 28.95 -12.85 3.36
CA GLY A 178 28.63 -12.29 4.66
C GLY A 178 28.68 -13.37 5.76
N GLU A 179 29.84 -13.56 6.38
CA GLU A 179 29.99 -14.19 7.70
C GLU A 179 29.17 -13.40 8.72
N PHE A 180 27.93 -13.83 8.98
CA PHE A 180 27.20 -13.45 10.18
C PHE A 180 27.68 -14.34 11.33
N ASP A 181 28.50 -13.74 12.18
CA ASP A 181 28.91 -14.21 13.50
C ASP A 181 27.69 -14.17 14.44
N ASP A 182 26.92 -15.26 14.47
CA ASP A 182 25.90 -15.48 15.49
C ASP A 182 26.61 -15.90 16.80
N GLU A 183 27.06 -14.91 17.57
CA GLU A 183 27.33 -15.09 19.00
C GLU A 183 25.98 -15.32 19.72
N ASP A 184 25.73 -16.61 19.96
CA ASP A 184 24.84 -17.17 20.98
C ASP A 184 25.12 -16.52 22.35
N ASP A 185 24.31 -15.53 22.73
CA ASP A 185 24.16 -15.14 24.13
C ASP A 185 22.72 -15.42 24.58
N SER A 186 22.61 -16.59 25.20
CA SER A 186 21.45 -17.11 25.89
C SER A 186 21.39 -16.48 27.28
N ASP A 187 20.77 -15.30 27.38
CA ASP A 187 20.38 -14.76 28.68
C ASP A 187 18.94 -15.19 29.03
N GLU A 188 18.91 -16.22 29.88
CA GLU A 188 17.79 -16.65 30.70
C GLU A 188 17.40 -15.50 31.67
N ASP A 189 16.35 -14.74 31.36
CA ASP A 189 15.67 -13.92 32.36
C ASP A 189 14.34 -14.57 32.77
N ASP A 190 14.52 -15.41 33.79
CA ASP A 190 13.58 -15.83 34.81
C ASP A 190 12.88 -14.59 35.42
N PHE A 191 11.58 -14.43 35.20
CA PHE A 191 10.75 -13.50 35.97
C PHE A 191 9.38 -14.10 36.29
N ASP A 192 9.37 -14.77 37.43
CA ASP A 192 8.36 -14.78 38.49
C ASP A 192 6.88 -14.99 38.11
N GLU A 193 6.42 -16.22 38.37
CA GLU A 193 5.07 -16.50 38.86
C GLU A 193 4.88 -15.89 40.28
N ASP A 194 3.97 -14.93 40.41
CA ASP A 194 3.27 -14.57 41.65
C ASP A 194 1.85 -14.17 41.22
N ASP A 195 0.89 -15.10 41.16
CA ASP A 195 0.07 -15.61 42.27
C ASP A 195 -0.68 -14.52 43.07
N SER A 196 -1.92 -14.86 43.38
CA SER A 196 -2.89 -14.22 44.28
C SER A 196 -3.87 -13.15 43.75
N ASP A 197 -5.10 -13.64 43.58
CA ASP A 197 -6.35 -13.13 44.14
C ASP A 197 -6.79 -11.68 43.86
N ASP A 198 -7.84 -11.54 43.05
CA ASP A 198 -8.95 -10.67 43.41
C ASP A 198 -10.26 -11.24 42.80
N GLU A 199 -10.89 -12.14 43.56
CA GLU A 199 -12.32 -12.41 43.44
C GLU A 199 -13.08 -11.21 44.02
N ASP A 200 -13.71 -10.40 43.19
CA ASP A 200 -14.79 -9.49 43.64
C ASP A 200 -15.92 -9.41 42.58
N ASP A 201 -16.80 -10.40 42.70
CA ASP A 201 -18.27 -10.29 42.76
C ASP A 201 -19.03 -9.36 41.77
N PRO A 202 -19.88 -9.93 40.89
CA PRO A 202 -20.93 -9.19 40.20
C PRO A 202 -22.24 -9.16 41.01
N GLU A 203 -22.43 -8.13 41.87
CA GLU A 203 -23.78 -7.69 42.25
C GLU A 203 -24.32 -6.74 41.16
N GLY A 204 -25.46 -6.94 40.49
CA GLY A 204 -26.45 -8.00 40.59
C GLY A 204 -27.46 -7.89 39.44
N PRO A 205 -28.35 -8.88 39.25
CA PRO A 205 -29.53 -8.73 38.40
C PRO A 205 -30.67 -8.15 39.25
N ASP A 206 -31.06 -6.91 38.99
CA ASP A 206 -32.37 -6.44 39.42
C ASP A 206 -33.43 -7.18 38.59
N SER A 207 -34.06 -8.13 39.27
CA SER A 207 -35.30 -8.75 38.88
C SER A 207 -36.47 -7.77 39.02
N ASP A 208 -37.56 -8.13 38.35
CA ASP A 208 -38.93 -7.68 38.59
C ASP A 208 -39.37 -6.38 37.89
N ASP A 209 -39.91 -6.53 36.68
CA ASP A 209 -41.30 -6.10 36.52
C ASP A 209 -42.09 -7.09 35.65
N ASP A 210 -43.31 -7.27 36.12
CA ASP A 210 -44.27 -8.34 35.93
C ASP A 210 -45.29 -7.87 34.88
N ASP A 211 -45.48 -8.60 33.78
CA ASP A 211 -46.81 -8.64 33.13
C ASP A 211 -46.95 -9.84 32.18
N PRO A 212 -47.66 -10.90 32.59
CA PRO A 212 -48.22 -11.90 31.70
C PRO A 212 -49.74 -11.72 31.64
N GLU A 213 -50.27 -11.05 30.63
CA GLU A 213 -51.69 -11.19 30.27
C GLU A 213 -51.82 -11.58 28.79
N GLU A 214 -52.36 -12.79 28.65
CA GLU A 214 -52.77 -13.45 27.42
C GLU A 214 -53.79 -12.62 26.63
N SER A 215 -53.69 -12.61 25.30
CA SER A 215 -54.83 -12.97 24.43
C SER A 215 -54.40 -13.08 22.96
N GLU A 216 -54.45 -14.31 22.42
CA GLU A 216 -54.52 -14.57 20.99
C GLU A 216 -55.95 -14.29 20.42
N PRO A 217 -56.34 -14.71 19.20
CA PRO A 217 -56.70 -13.79 18.12
C PRO A 217 -58.18 -13.91 17.68
N ALA A 218 -58.66 -12.96 16.86
CA ALA A 218 -59.75 -13.16 15.90
C ALA A 218 -59.71 -12.09 14.80
#